data_AF-A0AAV8V6A6-F1
#
_entry.id   AF-A0AAV8V6A6-F1
#
_cell.length_a   1.000
_cell.length_b   1.000
_cell.length_c   1.000
_cell.angle_alpha   90.00
_cell.angle_beta   90.00
_cell.angle_gamma   90.00
#
_symmetry.space_group_name_H-M   'P 1'
#
loop_
_entity.id
_entity.type
_entity.pdbx_description
1 polymer ?
#
loop_
_entity_poly.entity_id
_entity_poly.type
_entity_poly.pdbx_seq_one_letter_code
_entity_poly.pdbx_strand_id
1 'polypeptide(L)'
;MVIQGRSKIRNEEIKKTMKADLKRILNEVNVEKFVELTEKYFEKLQNADEHVFLNYLKKHYYQSEERIALWAHCYRINAGINTNMALESLNNLLKTNQLKRKSNITIDRLLEEIENLVDGKMWHRILQRERPHSNTYQDRLVIKAHKRAEAMKINNIEVLEVGFGEFKVKSSTGNNFYNISYNELCEIECKTLYCKICKICIHRYRCDCPEYAIKTTISKHIHLVCLYENRPGSESVLGDVAVAKILSTNKSSDIKEGHNEEIENFVRAKRSENNDLSTIEEHVTKEAEINTLTNFLRSLSDENCK
;
A
#
# COMPACT_ATOMS: atom_id res chain seq x y z
N MET A 1 1.28 -4.03 -17.35
CA MET A 1 1.52 -2.93 -18.31
C MET A 1 2.16 -3.45 -19.61
N VAL A 2 1.39 -3.62 -20.67
CA VAL A 2 1.93 -3.89 -22.02
C VAL A 2 2.27 -2.54 -22.63
N ILE A 3 3.55 -2.17 -22.64
CA ILE A 3 4.00 -0.97 -23.35
C ILE A 3 3.78 -1.25 -24.85
N GLN A 4 2.78 -0.60 -25.46
CA GLN A 4 2.52 -0.70 -26.89
C GLN A 4 3.72 -0.30 -27.76
N GLY A 5 4.70 0.39 -27.17
CA GLY A 5 5.99 0.71 -27.80
C GLY A 5 6.98 -0.46 -27.93
N ARG A 6 6.77 -1.63 -27.31
CA ARG A 6 7.73 -2.76 -27.43
C ARG A 6 7.87 -3.28 -28.86
N SER A 7 6.80 -3.24 -29.64
CA SER A 7 6.82 -3.61 -31.07
C SER A 7 7.55 -2.59 -31.94
N LYS A 8 7.84 -1.39 -31.40
CA LYS A 8 8.52 -0.29 -32.11
C LYS A 8 10.04 -0.34 -31.98
N ILE A 9 10.58 -1.29 -31.19
CA ILE A 9 12.02 -1.52 -31.04
C ILE A 9 12.45 -2.60 -32.02
N ARG A 10 13.43 -2.30 -32.88
CA ARG A 10 13.96 -3.22 -33.89
C ARG A 10 15.07 -4.11 -33.32
N ASN A 11 15.95 -3.55 -32.50
CA ASN A 11 17.09 -4.19 -31.88
C ASN A 11 16.65 -5.12 -30.74
N GLU A 12 16.88 -6.42 -30.90
CA GLU A 12 16.46 -7.44 -29.95
C GLU A 12 17.19 -7.39 -28.60
N GLU A 13 18.44 -6.90 -28.55
CA GLU A 13 19.17 -6.73 -27.29
C GLU A 13 18.59 -5.58 -26.45
N ILE A 14 18.27 -4.47 -27.11
CA ILE A 14 17.58 -3.35 -26.47
C ILE A 14 16.19 -3.77 -26.03
N LYS A 15 15.47 -4.53 -26.85
CA LYS A 15 14.13 -5.02 -26.52
C LYS A 15 14.12 -5.96 -25.31
N LYS A 16 15.18 -6.76 -25.11
CA LYS A 16 15.39 -7.59 -23.91
C LYS A 16 15.67 -6.74 -22.67
N THR A 17 16.52 -5.72 -22.79
CA THR A 17 16.94 -4.87 -21.66
C THR A 17 15.97 -3.73 -21.33
N MET A 18 15.11 -3.33 -22.27
CA MET A 18 14.16 -2.20 -22.19
C MET A 18 13.35 -2.21 -20.90
N LYS A 19 12.76 -3.35 -20.53
CA LYS A 19 11.92 -3.44 -19.33
C LYS A 19 12.73 -3.18 -18.05
N ALA A 20 13.97 -3.66 -17.99
CA ALA A 20 14.83 -3.46 -16.83
C ALA A 20 15.27 -1.99 -16.74
N ASP A 21 15.68 -1.40 -17.86
CA ASP A 21 16.12 -0.01 -17.95
C ASP A 21 14.98 0.96 -17.58
N LEU A 22 13.80 0.81 -18.18
CA LEU A 22 12.64 1.63 -17.85
C LEU A 22 12.17 1.44 -16.41
N LYS A 23 12.25 0.21 -15.87
CA LYS A 23 11.91 -0.05 -14.48
C LYS A 23 12.92 0.62 -13.53
N ARG A 24 14.20 0.69 -13.91
CA ARG A 24 15.22 1.40 -13.15
C ARG A 24 14.93 2.90 -13.11
N ILE A 25 14.64 3.51 -14.25
CA ILE A 25 14.26 4.93 -14.34
C ILE A 25 12.99 5.20 -13.52
N LEU A 26 11.94 4.39 -13.72
CA LEU A 26 10.65 4.55 -13.03
C LEU A 26 10.79 4.54 -11.50
N ASN A 27 11.65 3.66 -10.96
CA ASN A 27 11.83 3.47 -9.51
C ASN A 27 12.90 4.36 -8.88
N GLU A 28 13.55 5.24 -9.65
CA GLU A 28 14.48 6.20 -9.08
C GLU A 28 13.73 7.22 -8.21
N VAL A 29 14.28 7.51 -7.04
CA VAL A 29 13.68 8.40 -6.03
C VAL A 29 14.32 9.77 -6.04
N ASN A 30 15.54 9.90 -6.55
CA ASN A 30 16.21 11.18 -6.68
C ASN A 30 15.94 11.79 -8.07
N VAL A 31 15.52 13.06 -8.10
CA VAL A 31 15.13 13.76 -9.34
C VAL A 31 16.31 13.95 -10.29
N GLU A 32 17.47 14.40 -9.80
CA GLU A 32 18.66 14.63 -10.62
C GLU A 32 19.13 13.32 -11.27
N LYS A 33 19.20 12.26 -10.48
CA LYS A 33 19.58 10.93 -10.96
C LYS A 33 18.54 10.33 -11.91
N PHE A 34 17.26 10.64 -11.72
CA PHE A 34 16.21 10.27 -12.66
C PHE A 34 16.43 10.92 -14.03
N VAL A 35 16.76 12.21 -14.07
CA VAL A 35 17.08 12.93 -15.30
C VAL A 35 18.32 12.32 -15.98
N GLU A 36 19.40 12.12 -15.24
CA GLU A 36 20.64 11.51 -15.74
C GLU A 36 20.40 10.11 -16.35
N LEU A 37 19.64 9.24 -15.66
CA LEU A 37 19.31 7.90 -16.16
C LEU A 37 18.43 7.96 -17.42
N THR A 38 17.55 8.95 -17.49
CA THR A 38 16.66 9.15 -18.66
C THR A 38 17.46 9.61 -19.88
N GLU A 39 18.35 10.58 -19.70
CA GLU A 39 19.22 11.08 -20.78
C GLU A 39 20.12 9.97 -21.32
N LYS A 40 20.81 9.23 -20.45
CA LYS A 40 21.62 8.07 -20.84
C LYS A 40 20.81 7.02 -21.60
N TYR A 41 19.57 6.79 -21.20
CA TYR A 41 18.70 5.85 -21.90
C TYR A 41 18.26 6.37 -23.27
N PHE A 42 18.01 7.67 -23.41
CA PHE A 42 17.70 8.29 -24.69
C PHE A 42 18.89 8.27 -25.65
N GLU A 43 20.10 8.55 -25.16
CA GLU A 43 21.33 8.40 -25.94
C GLU A 43 21.53 6.96 -26.39
N LYS A 44 21.31 5.97 -25.50
CA LYS A 44 21.37 4.54 -25.84
C LYS A 44 20.41 4.18 -26.98
N LEU A 45 19.18 4.71 -26.96
CA LEU A 45 18.20 4.50 -28.03
C LEU A 45 18.61 5.21 -29.34
N GLN A 46 19.17 6.41 -29.23
CA GLN A 46 19.63 7.18 -30.39
C GLN A 46 20.83 6.52 -31.07
N ASN A 47 21.81 6.04 -30.31
CA ASN A 47 22.99 5.34 -30.81
C ASN A 47 22.65 4.00 -31.48
N ALA A 48 21.48 3.43 -31.17
CA ALA A 48 21.00 2.19 -31.75
C ALA A 48 19.95 2.39 -32.85
N ASP A 49 19.76 3.62 -33.33
CA ASP A 49 18.81 3.97 -34.39
C ASP A 49 17.33 3.65 -34.05
N GLU A 50 16.99 3.62 -32.75
CA GLU A 50 15.63 3.32 -32.26
C GLU A 50 14.74 4.57 -32.18
N HIS A 51 14.81 5.43 -33.19
CA HIS A 51 14.14 6.74 -33.20
C HIS A 51 12.61 6.63 -33.11
N VAL A 52 12.01 5.58 -33.66
CA VAL A 52 10.54 5.37 -33.61
C VAL A 52 10.07 5.16 -32.17
N PHE A 53 10.81 4.36 -31.39
CA PHE A 53 10.50 4.13 -29.99
C PHE A 53 10.83 5.35 -29.13
N LEU A 54 11.98 6.00 -29.38
CA LEU A 54 12.37 7.23 -28.69
C LEU A 54 11.31 8.34 -28.85
N ASN A 55 10.84 8.58 -30.07
CA ASN A 55 9.80 9.57 -30.35
C ASN A 55 8.47 9.21 -29.68
N TYR A 56 8.13 7.92 -29.62
CA TYR A 56 6.96 7.47 -28.88
C TYR A 56 7.07 7.77 -27.37
N LEU A 57 8.24 7.53 -26.75
CA LEU A 57 8.46 7.86 -25.35
C LEU A 57 8.35 9.37 -25.10
N LYS A 58 9.05 10.18 -25.90
CA LYS A 58 9.00 11.65 -25.79
C LYS A 58 7.57 12.19 -25.93
N LYS A 59 6.81 11.69 -26.91
CA LYS A 59 5.45 12.16 -27.19
C LYS A 59 4.43 11.80 -26.10
N HIS A 60 4.52 10.63 -25.47
CA HIS A 60 3.45 10.11 -24.60
C HIS A 60 3.77 10.10 -23.10
N TYR A 61 5.05 10.05 -22.74
CA TYR A 61 5.50 9.89 -21.36
C TYR A 61 6.38 11.05 -20.87
N TYR A 62 7.17 11.65 -21.76
CA TYR A 62 8.10 12.74 -21.44
C TYR A 62 7.74 14.05 -22.16
N GLN A 63 6.45 14.30 -22.40
CA GLN A 63 5.99 15.48 -23.15
C GLN A 63 6.16 16.77 -22.33
N SER A 64 5.96 16.69 -21.02
CA SER A 64 6.06 17.81 -20.08
C SER A 64 6.46 17.31 -18.69
N GLU A 65 6.97 18.20 -17.85
CA GLU A 65 7.29 17.88 -16.44
C GLU A 65 6.05 17.41 -15.68
N GLU A 66 4.90 18.05 -15.90
CA GLU A 66 3.62 17.63 -15.32
C GLU A 66 3.28 16.18 -15.67
N ARG A 67 3.51 15.78 -16.94
CA ARG A 67 3.26 14.41 -17.37
C ARG A 67 4.19 13.42 -16.68
N ILE A 68 5.46 13.78 -16.51
CA ILE A 68 6.46 12.96 -15.81
C ILE A 68 6.06 12.79 -14.34
N ALA A 69 5.62 13.86 -13.69
CA ALA A 69 5.21 13.85 -12.29
C ALA A 69 4.05 12.88 -12.00
N LEU A 70 3.20 12.59 -12.99
CA LEU A 70 2.08 11.64 -12.83
C LEU A 70 2.52 10.17 -12.67
N TRP A 71 3.70 9.78 -13.15
CA TRP A 71 4.10 8.37 -13.18
C TRP A 71 5.46 8.09 -12.54
N ALA A 72 6.41 9.02 -12.57
CA ALA A 72 7.76 8.80 -12.04
C ALA A 72 7.77 8.82 -10.51
N HIS A 73 8.47 7.87 -9.88
CA HIS A 73 8.43 7.72 -8.43
C HIS A 73 9.12 8.87 -7.67
N CYS A 74 10.15 9.50 -8.24
CA CYS A 74 10.82 10.68 -7.68
C CYS A 74 9.90 11.89 -7.45
N TYR A 75 8.79 12.00 -8.20
CA TYR A 75 7.78 13.06 -8.02
C TYR A 75 6.56 12.61 -7.22
N ARG A 76 6.47 11.31 -6.89
CA ARG A 76 5.33 10.70 -6.18
C ARG A 76 5.70 10.14 -4.81
N ILE A 77 6.81 10.62 -4.25
CA ILE A 77 7.33 10.21 -2.95
C ILE A 77 6.27 10.53 -1.87
N ASN A 78 5.91 9.54 -1.06
CA ASN A 78 4.90 9.66 0.00
C ASN A 78 3.48 9.96 -0.49
N ALA A 79 3.15 9.73 -1.77
CA ALA A 79 1.79 9.92 -2.28
C ALA A 79 0.73 8.99 -1.64
N GLY A 80 1.14 8.06 -0.75
CA GLY A 80 0.24 7.22 0.04
C GLY A 80 -0.53 6.13 -0.74
N ILE A 81 -0.58 6.23 -2.08
CA ILE A 81 -1.39 5.37 -2.93
C ILE A 81 -0.62 4.98 -4.19
N ASN A 82 -0.31 3.69 -4.35
CA ASN A 82 0.04 3.13 -5.65
C ASN A 82 -1.24 2.84 -6.44
N THR A 83 -1.81 3.91 -7.00
CA THR A 83 -3.09 3.92 -7.71
C THR A 83 -3.18 2.85 -8.79
N ASN A 84 -2.07 2.49 -9.44
CA ASN A 84 -2.11 1.48 -10.49
C ASN A 84 -2.51 0.09 -9.96
N MET A 85 -2.00 -0.32 -8.79
CA MET A 85 -2.38 -1.59 -8.20
C MET A 85 -3.84 -1.59 -7.71
N ALA A 86 -4.28 -0.47 -7.12
CA ALA A 86 -5.67 -0.33 -6.67
C ALA A 86 -6.65 -0.36 -7.86
N LEU A 87 -6.34 0.36 -8.94
CA LEU A 87 -7.13 0.40 -10.16
C LEU A 87 -7.13 -0.94 -10.89
N GLU A 88 -5.98 -1.60 -11.02
CA GLU A 88 -5.91 -2.93 -11.64
C GLU A 88 -6.68 -3.96 -10.79
N SER A 89 -6.55 -3.91 -9.46
CA SER A 89 -7.29 -4.80 -8.55
C SER A 89 -8.80 -4.57 -8.63
N LEU A 90 -9.25 -3.31 -8.64
CA LEU A 90 -10.67 -2.96 -8.80
C LEU A 90 -11.20 -3.40 -10.17
N ASN A 91 -10.47 -3.11 -11.24
CA ASN A 91 -10.82 -3.53 -12.59
C ASN A 91 -10.91 -5.06 -12.70
N ASN A 92 -9.98 -5.78 -12.10
CA ASN A 92 -10.03 -7.24 -12.08
C ASN A 92 -11.24 -7.73 -11.29
N LEU A 93 -11.46 -7.22 -10.07
CA LEU A 93 -12.60 -7.57 -9.23
C LEU A 93 -13.94 -7.35 -9.96
N LEU A 94 -14.12 -6.20 -10.62
CA LEU A 94 -15.29 -5.91 -11.42
C LEU A 94 -15.40 -6.89 -12.60
N LYS A 95 -14.34 -7.04 -13.41
CA LYS A 95 -14.39 -7.88 -14.61
C LYS A 95 -14.56 -9.36 -14.30
N THR A 96 -13.90 -9.90 -13.28
CA THR A 96 -13.87 -11.34 -13.03
C THR A 96 -14.89 -11.78 -12.00
N ASN A 97 -15.03 -11.06 -10.90
CA ASN A 97 -15.84 -11.52 -9.77
C ASN A 97 -17.29 -11.06 -9.92
N GLN A 98 -17.51 -9.77 -10.16
CA GLN A 98 -18.87 -9.21 -10.26
C GLN A 98 -19.48 -9.51 -11.64
N LEU A 99 -18.83 -9.03 -12.70
CA LEU A 99 -19.40 -9.09 -14.05
C LEU A 99 -19.12 -10.42 -14.78
N LYS A 100 -18.27 -11.30 -14.22
CA LYS A 100 -17.90 -12.62 -14.80
C LYS A 100 -17.54 -12.55 -16.30
N ARG A 101 -16.85 -11.49 -16.69
CA ARG A 101 -16.44 -11.12 -18.06
C ARG A 101 -17.58 -10.89 -19.05
N LYS A 102 -18.81 -10.71 -18.57
CA LYS A 102 -19.95 -10.31 -19.42
C LYS A 102 -19.80 -8.82 -19.76
N SER A 103 -19.79 -8.51 -21.05
CA SER A 103 -19.68 -7.14 -21.56
C SER A 103 -21.04 -6.44 -21.71
N ASN A 104 -22.13 -7.22 -21.79
CA ASN A 104 -23.46 -6.72 -22.11
C ASN A 104 -24.29 -6.68 -20.81
N ILE A 105 -24.10 -5.62 -20.04
CA ILE A 105 -24.77 -5.42 -18.75
C ILE A 105 -25.52 -4.08 -18.84
N THR A 106 -26.77 -4.07 -18.40
CA THR A 106 -27.57 -2.85 -18.32
C THR A 106 -26.99 -1.89 -17.28
N ILE A 107 -27.27 -0.60 -17.42
CA ILE A 107 -26.78 0.42 -16.48
C ILE A 107 -27.30 0.12 -15.07
N ASP A 108 -28.59 -0.24 -14.93
CA ASP A 108 -29.20 -0.53 -13.63
C ASP A 108 -28.49 -1.68 -12.91
N ARG A 109 -28.20 -2.77 -13.64
CA ARG A 109 -27.46 -3.90 -13.09
C ARG A 109 -26.02 -3.52 -12.74
N LEU A 110 -25.37 -2.66 -13.53
CA LEU A 110 -24.04 -2.18 -13.21
C LEU A 110 -24.03 -1.36 -11.91
N LEU A 111 -25.05 -0.51 -11.70
CA LEU A 111 -25.20 0.28 -10.48
C LEU A 111 -25.37 -0.63 -9.26
N GLU A 112 -26.26 -1.63 -9.35
CA GLU A 112 -26.47 -2.63 -8.29
C GLU A 112 -25.18 -3.40 -7.94
N GLU A 113 -24.40 -3.83 -8.94
CA GLU A 113 -23.13 -4.52 -8.72
C GLU A 113 -22.07 -3.60 -8.08
N ILE A 114 -22.10 -2.30 -8.37
CA ILE A 114 -21.22 -1.30 -7.73
C ILE A 114 -21.65 -1.06 -6.28
N GLU A 115 -22.95 -0.94 -6.00
CA GLU A 115 -23.48 -0.79 -4.64
C GLU A 115 -23.11 -2.00 -3.77
N ASN A 116 -23.36 -3.22 -4.26
CA ASN A 116 -22.97 -4.45 -3.59
C ASN A 116 -21.46 -4.53 -3.33
N LEU A 117 -20.65 -4.02 -4.27
CA LEU A 117 -19.20 -3.94 -4.10
C LEU A 117 -18.82 -2.95 -2.98
N VAL A 118 -19.45 -1.77 -2.94
CA VAL A 118 -19.21 -0.76 -1.90
C VAL A 118 -19.59 -1.32 -0.53
N ASP A 119 -20.75 -1.95 -0.40
CA ASP A 119 -21.21 -2.61 0.82
C ASP A 119 -20.21 -3.67 1.30
N GLY A 120 -19.77 -4.55 0.40
CA GLY A 120 -18.76 -5.56 0.72
C GLY A 120 -17.43 -4.95 1.18
N LYS A 121 -17.02 -3.82 0.60
CA LYS A 121 -15.81 -3.09 1.02
C LYS A 121 -15.99 -2.42 2.38
N MET A 122 -17.16 -1.87 2.68
CA MET A 122 -17.48 -1.28 3.98
C MET A 122 -17.48 -2.32 5.09
N TRP A 123 -18.12 -3.48 4.86
CA TRP A 123 -18.05 -4.60 5.80
C TRP A 123 -16.63 -5.10 6.02
N HIS A 124 -15.82 -5.19 4.96
CA HIS A 124 -14.42 -5.56 5.08
C HIS A 124 -13.62 -4.53 5.90
N ARG A 125 -13.88 -3.23 5.74
CA ARG A 125 -13.26 -2.17 6.56
C ARG A 125 -13.62 -2.34 8.04
N ILE A 126 -14.89 -2.59 8.36
CA ILE A 126 -15.36 -2.87 9.72
C ILE A 126 -14.65 -4.10 10.29
N LEU A 127 -14.62 -5.20 9.53
CA LEU A 127 -13.94 -6.43 9.95
C LEU A 127 -12.44 -6.22 10.21
N GLN A 128 -11.76 -5.42 9.39
CA GLN A 128 -10.35 -5.09 9.60
C GLN A 128 -10.13 -4.24 10.86
N ARG A 129 -11.06 -3.34 11.17
CA ARG A 129 -11.03 -2.55 12.41
C ARG A 129 -11.18 -3.44 13.64
N GLU A 130 -12.17 -4.34 13.63
CA GLU A 130 -12.47 -5.24 14.75
C GLU A 130 -11.45 -6.39 14.86
N ARG A 131 -10.85 -6.81 13.75
CA ARG A 131 -9.88 -7.90 13.66
C ARG A 131 -8.64 -7.46 12.88
N PRO A 132 -7.73 -6.66 13.46
CA PRO A 132 -6.55 -6.13 12.78
C PRO A 132 -5.44 -7.16 12.48
N HIS A 133 -5.80 -8.45 12.35
CA HIS A 133 -4.88 -9.58 12.20
C HIS A 133 -5.32 -10.61 11.16
N SER A 134 -6.25 -10.27 10.26
CA SER A 134 -6.58 -11.12 9.13
C SER A 134 -5.34 -11.23 8.24
N ASN A 135 -4.61 -12.35 8.23
CA ASN A 135 -3.37 -12.64 7.46
C ASN A 135 -3.34 -12.06 6.03
N THR A 136 -3.23 -10.74 5.91
CA THR A 136 -3.39 -10.03 4.65
C THR A 136 -2.05 -9.99 3.93
N TYR A 137 -2.10 -9.66 2.64
CA TYR A 137 -0.87 -9.39 1.89
C TYR A 137 -0.01 -8.32 2.56
N GLN A 138 -0.63 -7.26 3.07
CA GLN A 138 0.04 -6.16 3.75
C GLN A 138 0.71 -6.62 5.06
N ASP A 139 0.02 -7.43 5.88
CA ASP A 139 0.61 -8.00 7.10
C ASP A 139 1.84 -8.85 6.79
N ARG A 140 1.77 -9.68 5.75
CA ARG A 140 2.92 -10.49 5.31
C ARG A 140 4.10 -9.62 4.90
N LEU A 141 3.87 -8.49 4.24
CA LEU A 141 4.93 -7.54 3.89
C LEU A 141 5.57 -6.91 5.13
N VAL A 142 4.76 -6.45 6.09
CA VAL A 142 5.24 -5.87 7.36
C VAL A 142 6.07 -6.89 8.13
N ILE A 143 5.57 -8.12 8.30
CA ILE A 143 6.33 -9.19 8.99
C ILE A 143 7.62 -9.54 8.26
N LYS A 144 7.61 -9.56 6.92
CA LYS A 144 8.83 -9.80 6.13
C LYS A 144 9.86 -8.67 6.32
N ALA A 145 9.40 -7.41 6.37
CA ALA A 145 10.26 -6.26 6.63
C ALA A 145 10.85 -6.33 8.05
N HIS A 146 10.05 -6.72 9.04
CA HIS A 146 10.50 -6.93 10.42
C HIS A 146 11.63 -7.98 10.49
N LYS A 147 11.44 -9.16 9.90
CA LYS A 147 12.47 -10.22 9.87
C LYS A 147 13.78 -9.77 9.22
N ARG A 148 13.70 -8.90 8.21
CA ARG A 148 14.91 -8.30 7.60
C ARG A 148 15.61 -7.35 8.55
N ALA A 149 14.86 -6.60 9.35
CA ALA A 149 15.43 -5.73 10.38
C ALA A 149 16.14 -6.54 11.48
N GLU A 150 15.58 -7.67 11.89
CA GLU A 150 16.24 -8.60 12.82
C GLU A 150 17.58 -9.09 12.25
N ALA A 151 17.60 -9.49 10.98
CA ALA A 151 18.85 -9.87 10.29
C ALA A 151 19.85 -8.70 10.21
N MET A 152 19.39 -7.47 9.97
CA MET A 152 20.23 -6.27 9.99
C MET A 152 20.81 -5.99 11.38
N LYS A 153 20.03 -6.22 12.45
CA LYS A 153 20.49 -6.11 13.83
C LYS A 153 21.59 -7.14 14.14
N ILE A 154 21.40 -8.40 13.72
CA ILE A 154 22.40 -9.46 13.89
C ILE A 154 23.72 -9.11 13.16
N ASN A 155 23.62 -8.50 11.98
CA ASN A 155 24.78 -8.05 11.21
C ASN A 155 25.37 -6.71 11.72
N ASN A 156 24.96 -6.23 12.90
CA ASN A 156 25.41 -4.98 13.51
C ASN A 156 25.34 -3.78 12.57
N ILE A 157 24.27 -3.68 11.78
CA ILE A 157 24.02 -2.49 10.95
C ILE A 157 23.87 -1.27 11.88
N GLU A 158 24.61 -0.22 11.52
CA GLU A 158 24.71 1.02 12.27
C GLU A 158 23.39 1.81 12.24
N VAL A 159 22.96 2.24 13.43
CA VAL A 159 21.86 3.17 13.67
C VAL A 159 22.41 4.32 14.49
N LEU A 160 22.31 5.53 13.97
CA LEU A 160 22.77 6.76 14.62
C LEU A 160 21.55 7.60 14.99
N GLU A 161 21.43 7.95 16.27
CA GLU A 161 20.48 8.96 16.71
C GLU A 161 21.12 10.34 16.52
N VAL A 162 20.50 11.19 15.71
CA VAL A 162 21.01 12.53 15.38
C VAL A 162 20.27 13.65 16.11
N GLY A 163 19.12 13.33 16.70
CA GLY A 163 18.27 14.19 17.50
C GLY A 163 17.09 13.39 18.05
N PHE A 164 16.32 13.99 18.96
CA PHE A 164 15.15 13.33 19.53
C PHE A 164 14.15 12.93 18.44
N GLY A 165 13.92 11.63 18.27
CA GLY A 165 13.04 11.11 17.21
C GLY A 165 13.64 11.13 15.80
N GLU A 166 14.92 11.46 15.64
CA GLU A 166 15.59 11.49 14.34
C GLU A 166 16.75 10.48 14.30
N PHE A 167 16.69 9.58 13.32
CA PHE A 167 17.65 8.48 13.18
C PHE A 167 18.20 8.39 11.76
N LYS A 168 19.46 7.96 11.66
CA LYS A 168 20.11 7.55 10.40
C LYS A 168 20.45 6.07 10.47
N VAL A 169 19.95 5.32 9.50
CA VAL A 169 20.20 3.88 9.37
C VAL A 169 21.08 3.61 8.17
N LYS A 170 22.20 2.92 8.38
CA LYS A 170 23.11 2.57 7.30
C LYS A 170 22.49 1.54 6.35
N SER A 171 22.68 1.73 5.06
CA SER A 171 22.21 0.79 4.04
C SER A 171 22.92 -0.56 4.16
N SER A 172 22.16 -1.65 3.99
CA SER A 172 22.71 -3.01 3.98
C SER A 172 23.54 -3.35 2.73
N THR A 173 23.49 -2.51 1.69
CA THR A 173 24.09 -2.78 0.36
C THR A 173 25.02 -1.67 -0.13
N GLY A 174 25.36 -0.70 0.73
CA GLY A 174 26.24 0.41 0.34
C GLY A 174 26.51 1.37 1.50
N ASN A 175 27.22 2.46 1.24
CA ASN A 175 27.61 3.44 2.26
C ASN A 175 26.58 4.56 2.51
N ASN A 176 25.41 4.49 1.86
CA ASN A 176 24.38 5.50 2.05
C ASN A 176 23.61 5.27 3.35
N PHE A 177 23.08 6.35 3.92
CA PHE A 177 22.18 6.33 5.07
C PHE A 177 20.75 6.66 4.63
N TYR A 178 19.79 6.06 5.32
CA TYR A 178 18.37 6.40 5.24
C TYR A 178 17.99 7.20 6.48
N ASN A 179 17.24 8.29 6.29
CA ASN A 179 16.74 9.11 7.37
C ASN A 179 15.38 8.59 7.82
N ILE A 180 15.22 8.48 9.14
CA ILE A 180 13.98 8.11 9.80
C ILE A 180 13.63 9.24 10.77
N SER A 181 12.41 9.75 10.69
CA SER A 181 11.89 10.72 11.64
C SER A 181 10.63 10.21 12.30
N TYR A 182 10.51 10.47 13.59
CA TYR A 182 9.32 10.17 14.37
C TYR A 182 8.18 11.12 13.98
N ASN A 183 6.95 10.61 14.07
CA ASN A 183 5.76 11.38 13.79
C ASN A 183 4.78 11.29 14.98
N GLU A 184 4.68 12.41 15.70
CA GLU A 184 3.83 12.56 16.88
C GLU A 184 2.34 12.54 16.57
N LEU A 185 1.95 12.89 15.33
CA LEU A 185 0.55 13.11 14.92
C LEU A 185 -0.30 11.83 14.84
N CYS A 186 0.23 10.67 15.24
CA CYS A 186 -0.52 9.43 15.24
C CYS A 186 -0.96 9.03 16.65
N GLU A 187 -2.23 8.63 16.77
CA GLU A 187 -2.76 8.02 17.99
C GLU A 187 -2.12 6.67 18.29
N ILE A 188 -1.92 6.43 19.59
CA ILE A 188 -1.30 5.22 20.15
C ILE A 188 -2.07 3.95 19.77
N GLU A 189 -3.39 4.05 19.60
CA GLU A 189 -4.26 2.92 19.28
C GLU A 189 -4.40 2.66 17.77
N CYS A 190 -3.77 3.48 16.92
CA CYS A 190 -3.83 3.30 15.48
C CYS A 190 -3.31 1.92 15.07
N LYS A 191 -4.18 1.12 14.41
CA LYS A 191 -3.84 -0.20 13.85
C LYS A 191 -3.73 -0.20 12.32
N THR A 192 -3.74 0.97 11.68
CA THR A 192 -3.56 1.08 10.24
C THR A 192 -2.17 0.60 9.83
N LEU A 193 -2.11 -0.48 9.05
CA LEU A 193 -0.86 -1.14 8.64
C LEU A 193 0.11 -1.32 9.82
N TYR A 194 -0.25 -2.24 10.72
CA TYR A 194 0.35 -2.36 12.03
C TYR A 194 1.30 -3.55 12.15
N CYS A 195 2.45 -3.33 12.78
CA CYS A 195 3.37 -4.40 13.14
C CYS A 195 3.08 -4.88 14.55
N LYS A 196 2.61 -6.13 14.69
CA LYS A 196 2.33 -6.74 16.00
C LYS A 196 3.56 -6.92 16.89
N ILE A 197 4.76 -7.01 16.32
CA ILE A 197 6.00 -7.24 17.06
C ILE A 197 6.54 -5.90 17.60
N CYS A 198 6.72 -4.92 16.72
CA CYS A 198 7.15 -3.57 17.12
C CYS A 198 6.06 -2.75 17.83
N LYS A 199 4.79 -3.17 17.70
CA LYS A 199 3.61 -2.45 18.19
C LYS A 199 3.46 -1.03 17.64
N ILE A 200 3.81 -0.83 16.37
CA ILE A 200 3.71 0.47 15.66
C ILE A 200 2.83 0.36 14.42
N CYS A 201 2.22 1.46 14.02
CA CYS A 201 1.58 1.63 12.71
C CYS A 201 2.54 2.34 11.73
N ILE A 202 2.18 2.36 10.45
CA ILE A 202 2.93 3.09 9.41
C ILE A 202 3.08 4.58 9.69
N HIS A 203 2.13 5.20 10.39
CA HIS A 203 2.14 6.64 10.63
C HIS A 203 3.16 7.06 11.70
N ARG A 204 3.70 6.13 12.49
CA ARG A 204 4.52 6.45 13.66
C ARG A 204 5.92 6.96 13.31
N TYR A 205 6.43 6.55 12.17
CA TYR A 205 7.71 7.00 11.64
C TYR A 205 7.59 7.27 10.15
N ARG A 206 8.43 8.18 9.67
CA ARG A 206 8.66 8.43 8.26
C ARG A 206 10.05 7.95 7.91
N CYS A 207 10.20 7.29 6.77
CA CYS A 207 11.51 6.88 6.27
C CYS A 207 11.65 7.28 4.80
N ASP A 208 12.81 7.79 4.40
CA ASP A 208 13.08 8.16 3.01
C ASP A 208 13.36 6.97 2.08
N CYS A 209 13.45 5.75 2.61
CA CYS A 209 13.74 4.58 1.80
C CYS A 209 12.59 4.23 0.82
N PRO A 210 12.89 3.63 -0.35
CA PRO A 210 11.87 3.23 -1.32
C PRO A 210 10.76 2.31 -0.79
N GLU A 211 11.06 1.47 0.21
CA GLU A 211 10.04 0.59 0.81
C GLU A 211 8.95 1.40 1.54
N TYR A 212 9.31 2.49 2.20
CA TYR A 212 8.31 3.37 2.82
C TYR A 212 7.75 4.36 1.78
N ALA A 213 8.64 5.12 1.14
CA ALA A 213 8.28 6.29 0.35
C ALA A 213 7.49 5.97 -0.92
N ILE A 214 7.69 4.78 -1.51
CA ILE A 214 6.99 4.34 -2.72
C ILE A 214 5.97 3.25 -2.42
N LYS A 215 6.37 2.21 -1.68
CA LYS A 215 5.49 1.05 -1.43
C LYS A 215 4.54 1.24 -0.26
N THR A 216 4.64 2.38 0.44
CA THR A 216 3.74 2.79 1.51
C THR A 216 3.54 1.67 2.52
N THR A 217 4.67 1.12 2.99
CA THR A 217 4.70 0.08 4.03
C THR A 217 5.73 0.39 5.09
N ILE A 218 5.59 -0.24 6.28
CA ILE A 218 6.62 -0.14 7.31
C ILE A 218 7.89 -0.81 6.79
N SER A 219 8.95 -0.03 6.66
CA SER A 219 10.21 -0.49 6.10
C SER A 219 11.05 -1.26 7.13
N LYS A 220 12.00 -2.06 6.65
CA LYS A 220 13.00 -2.70 7.51
C LYS A 220 13.81 -1.68 8.34
N HIS A 221 13.98 -0.45 7.87
CA HIS A 221 14.72 0.58 8.60
C HIS A 221 13.93 1.10 9.80
N ILE A 222 12.62 1.35 9.62
CA ILE A 222 11.73 1.72 10.74
C ILE A 222 11.72 0.60 11.78
N HIS A 223 11.59 -0.66 11.34
CA HIS A 223 11.68 -1.79 12.27
C HIS A 223 13.01 -1.86 13.01
N LEU A 224 14.13 -1.57 12.34
CA LEU A 224 15.45 -1.58 12.96
C LEU A 224 15.59 -0.48 14.02
N VAL A 225 15.07 0.72 13.75
CA VAL A 225 14.99 1.82 14.74
C VAL A 225 14.18 1.37 15.96
N CYS A 226 13.00 0.77 15.78
CA CYS A 226 12.24 0.25 16.92
C CYS A 226 12.99 -0.84 17.69
N LEU A 227 13.75 -1.71 17.03
CA LEU A 227 14.59 -2.71 17.69
C LEU A 227 15.83 -2.11 18.39
N TYR A 228 16.22 -0.90 18.01
CA TYR A 228 17.27 -0.11 18.63
C TYR A 228 16.74 0.61 19.88
N GLU A 229 15.60 1.29 19.77
CA GLU A 229 14.97 2.00 20.89
C GLU A 229 14.43 1.09 22.00
N ASN A 230 14.12 -0.17 21.69
CA ASN A 230 13.71 -1.16 22.71
C ASN A 230 14.90 -1.78 23.48
N ARG A 231 16.12 -1.26 23.35
CA ARG A 231 17.29 -1.78 24.07
C ARG A 231 17.30 -1.25 25.50
N PRO A 232 17.81 -2.03 26.47
CA PRO A 232 18.02 -1.52 27.82
C PRO A 232 19.00 -0.32 27.79
N GLY A 233 18.56 0.83 28.31
CA GLY A 233 19.38 2.04 28.40
C GLY A 233 19.23 3.06 27.26
N SER A 234 18.34 2.86 26.28
CA SER A 234 17.96 3.90 25.31
C SER A 234 16.76 4.73 25.78
N GLU A 235 16.82 6.05 25.61
CA GLU A 235 15.67 6.95 25.76
C GLU A 235 14.73 6.74 24.56
N SER A 236 13.68 5.94 24.73
CA SER A 236 12.75 5.68 23.62
C SER A 236 11.70 6.77 23.51
N VAL A 237 11.57 7.30 22.30
CA VAL A 237 10.55 8.29 21.92
C VAL A 237 9.13 7.70 22.03
N LEU A 238 8.99 6.37 21.97
CA LEU A 238 7.72 5.68 22.17
C LEU A 238 7.30 5.60 23.65
N GLY A 239 8.25 5.67 24.59
CA GLY A 239 7.99 5.64 26.03
C GLY A 239 7.32 6.92 26.52
N ASP A 240 7.78 8.07 26.03
CA ASP A 240 7.26 9.39 26.44
C ASP A 240 5.83 9.64 25.98
N VAL A 241 5.38 9.01 24.90
CA VAL A 241 3.99 9.18 24.42
C VAL A 241 2.98 8.37 25.25
N ALA A 242 3.39 7.27 25.89
CA ALA A 242 2.55 6.62 26.89
C ALA A 242 2.31 7.53 28.11
N VAL A 243 3.32 8.34 28.49
CA VAL A 243 3.22 9.36 29.55
C VAL A 243 2.38 10.55 29.09
N ALA A 244 2.54 11.02 27.85
CA ALA A 244 1.72 12.09 27.28
C ALA A 244 0.22 11.72 27.22
N LYS A 245 -0.13 10.45 26.97
CA LYS A 245 -1.53 9.98 27.00
C LYS A 245 -2.20 10.13 28.37
N ILE A 246 -1.44 10.01 29.46
CA ILE A 246 -1.96 10.23 30.82
C ILE A 246 -2.35 11.71 31.00
N LEU A 247 -1.76 12.62 30.22
CA LEU A 247 -1.92 14.07 30.34
C LEU A 247 -2.86 14.68 29.28
N SER A 248 -3.07 14.04 28.12
CA SER A 248 -3.86 14.60 27.03
C SER A 248 -4.93 13.63 26.51
N THR A 249 -6.12 13.65 27.13
CA THR A 249 -7.28 12.84 26.73
C THR A 249 -8.10 13.40 25.56
N ASN A 250 -7.80 14.58 25.00
CA ASN A 250 -8.76 15.29 24.13
C ASN A 250 -8.20 15.82 22.79
N LYS A 251 -7.39 15.05 22.04
CA LYS A 251 -7.10 15.38 20.64
C LYS A 251 -7.27 14.15 19.74
N SER A 252 -8.52 13.83 19.43
CA SER A 252 -8.88 13.09 18.22
C SER A 252 -8.61 13.99 17.01
N SER A 253 -8.15 13.46 15.88
CA SER A 253 -7.98 14.25 14.66
C SER A 253 -9.28 14.31 13.85
N ASP A 254 -9.60 15.47 13.27
CA ASP A 254 -10.83 15.72 12.47
C ASP A 254 -11.10 14.67 11.38
N ILE A 255 -10.04 14.07 10.83
CA ILE A 255 -10.12 13.03 9.78
C ILE A 255 -10.74 11.72 10.34
N LYS A 256 -10.53 11.41 11.62
CA LYS A 256 -11.08 10.20 12.24
C LYS A 256 -12.54 10.32 12.64
N GLU A 257 -12.99 11.52 13.00
CA GLU A 257 -14.40 11.77 13.28
C GLU A 257 -15.23 11.46 12.02
N GLY A 258 -14.82 11.98 10.86
CA GLY A 258 -15.51 11.70 9.60
C GLY A 258 -15.50 10.22 9.19
N HIS A 259 -14.39 9.49 9.35
CA HIS A 259 -14.33 8.07 9.01
C HIS A 259 -15.12 7.17 9.98
N ASN A 260 -15.11 7.49 11.27
CA ASN A 260 -15.91 6.75 12.25
C ASN A 260 -17.40 7.03 12.04
N GLU A 261 -17.76 8.28 11.77
CA GLU A 261 -19.12 8.69 11.43
C GLU A 261 -19.61 7.99 10.15
N GLU A 262 -18.78 7.88 9.11
CA GLU A 262 -19.10 7.14 7.87
C GLU A 262 -19.42 5.65 8.16
N ILE A 263 -18.61 5.00 9.00
CA ILE A 263 -18.83 3.60 9.41
C ILE A 263 -20.11 3.46 10.24
N GLU A 264 -20.32 4.35 11.21
CA GLU A 264 -21.50 4.33 12.07
C GLU A 264 -22.79 4.57 11.28
N ASN A 265 -22.76 5.51 10.34
CA ASN A 265 -23.87 5.79 9.43
C ASN A 265 -24.17 4.59 8.54
N PHE A 266 -23.15 3.94 7.98
CA PHE A 266 -23.32 2.71 7.20
C PHE A 266 -23.98 1.59 8.03
N VAL A 267 -23.50 1.34 9.24
CA VAL A 267 -24.08 0.31 10.13
C VAL A 267 -25.53 0.65 10.50
N ARG A 268 -25.83 1.93 10.75
CA ARG A 268 -27.19 2.40 11.05
C ARG A 268 -28.14 2.22 9.87
N ALA A 269 -27.71 2.57 8.65
CA ALA A 269 -28.48 2.39 7.43
C ALA A 269 -28.84 0.91 7.22
N LYS A 270 -27.85 0.01 7.30
CA LYS A 270 -28.06 -1.44 7.13
C LYS A 270 -28.95 -2.07 8.21
N ARG A 271 -28.92 -1.56 9.44
CA ARG A 271 -29.85 -1.99 10.50
C ARG A 271 -31.28 -1.55 10.22
N SER A 272 -31.47 -0.37 9.63
CA SER A 272 -32.79 0.16 9.28
C SER A 272 -33.41 -0.64 8.12
N GLU A 273 -32.62 -0.92 7.07
CA GLU A 273 -33.01 -1.79 5.96
C GLU A 273 -33.44 -3.19 6.43
N ASN A 274 -32.70 -3.78 7.37
CA ASN A 274 -33.04 -5.10 7.93
C ASN A 274 -34.31 -5.10 8.79
N ASN A 275 -34.59 -4.02 9.51
CA ASN A 275 -35.83 -3.88 10.29
C ASN A 275 -37.04 -3.75 9.35
N ASP A 276 -36.90 -3.04 8.24
CA ASP A 276 -37.96 -2.92 7.22
C ASP A 276 -38.19 -4.26 6.49
N LEU A 277 -37.12 -5.02 6.17
CA LEU A 277 -37.22 -6.35 5.54
C LEU A 277 -37.83 -7.43 6.44
N SER A 278 -37.65 -7.31 7.77
CA SER A 278 -38.23 -8.24 8.75
C SER A 278 -39.76 -8.26 8.77
N THR A 279 -40.40 -7.30 8.08
CA THR A 279 -41.86 -7.19 7.96
C THR A 279 -42.41 -7.85 6.69
N ILE A 280 -41.59 -8.27 5.71
CA ILE A 280 -42.10 -8.65 4.37
C ILE A 280 -41.69 -10.05 3.86
N GLU A 281 -40.53 -10.65 4.20
CA GLU A 281 -40.12 -11.93 3.57
C GLU A 281 -39.47 -12.94 4.53
N GLU A 282 -40.26 -13.55 5.42
CA GLU A 282 -39.69 -14.41 6.47
C GLU A 282 -39.37 -15.87 6.08
N HIS A 283 -39.55 -16.35 4.83
CA HIS A 283 -39.45 -17.80 4.59
C HIS A 283 -38.69 -18.33 3.36
N VAL A 284 -38.13 -17.52 2.45
CA VAL A 284 -37.51 -18.09 1.22
C VAL A 284 -36.03 -17.73 1.01
N THR A 285 -35.57 -16.58 1.50
CA THR A 285 -34.20 -16.08 1.24
C THR A 285 -33.15 -16.51 2.28
N LYS A 286 -33.55 -16.65 3.56
CA LYS A 286 -32.63 -17.10 4.64
C LYS A 286 -32.07 -18.51 4.39
N GLU A 287 -32.83 -19.41 3.78
CA GLU A 287 -32.36 -20.77 3.50
C GLU A 287 -31.30 -20.82 2.39
N ALA A 288 -31.39 -19.93 1.39
CA ALA A 288 -30.41 -19.81 0.32
C ALA A 288 -29.09 -19.15 0.80
N GLU A 289 -29.18 -18.12 1.64
CA GLU A 289 -28.00 -17.45 2.20
C GLU A 289 -27.28 -18.32 3.24
N ILE A 290 -28.03 -19.02 4.10
CA ILE A 290 -27.47 -19.99 5.05
C ILE A 290 -26.81 -21.15 4.31
N ASN A 291 -27.40 -21.66 3.22
CA ASN A 291 -26.78 -22.71 2.41
C ASN A 291 -25.50 -22.20 1.71
N THR A 292 -25.48 -20.95 1.27
CA THR A 292 -24.28 -20.35 0.65
C THR A 292 -23.16 -20.15 1.65
N LEU A 293 -23.47 -19.66 2.86
CA LEU A 293 -22.50 -19.52 3.95
C LEU A 293 -22.00 -20.90 4.44
N THR A 294 -22.89 -21.89 4.54
CA THR A 294 -22.55 -23.25 4.99
C THR A 294 -21.66 -23.95 3.98
N ASN A 295 -21.91 -23.80 2.68
CA ASN A 295 -21.05 -24.34 1.63
C ASN A 295 -19.68 -23.65 1.58
N PHE A 296 -19.63 -22.33 1.82
CA PHE A 296 -18.38 -21.59 1.93
C PHE A 296 -17.57 -22.06 3.15
N LEU A 297 -18.19 -22.26 4.31
CA LEU A 297 -17.53 -22.77 5.51
C LEU A 297 -17.04 -24.22 5.36
N ARG A 298 -17.79 -25.09 4.68
CA ARG A 298 -17.35 -26.46 4.35
C ARG A 298 -16.15 -26.47 3.41
N SER A 299 -16.10 -25.55 2.44
CA SER A 299 -14.94 -25.43 1.54
C SER A 299 -13.65 -25.00 2.26
N LEU A 300 -13.78 -24.35 3.43
CA LEU A 300 -12.66 -23.95 4.27
C LEU A 300 -12.22 -25.05 5.25
N SER A 301 -13.08 -26.05 5.54
CA SER A 301 -12.72 -27.19 6.38
C SER A 301 -12.00 -28.30 5.62
N ASP A 302 -12.21 -28.41 4.31
CA ASP A 302 -11.60 -29.47 3.48
C ASP A 302 -10.12 -29.20 3.12
N GLU A 303 -9.60 -27.98 3.35
CA GLU A 303 -8.17 -27.66 3.16
C GLU A 303 -7.28 -28.02 4.37
N ASN A 304 -7.84 -28.59 5.45
CA ASN A 304 -7.08 -29.00 6.65
C ASN A 304 -6.84 -30.51 6.78
N CYS A 305 -6.99 -31.29 5.71
CA CYS A 305 -6.56 -32.69 5.69
C CYS A 305 -5.79 -33.03 4.41
N LYS A 306 -4.53 -32.59 4.35
CA LYS A 306 -3.39 -33.28 3.74
C LYS A 306 -2.07 -32.58 4.09
#